data_AF-A0A0F9GAM9-F1
#
_entry.id   AF-A0A0F9GAM9-F1
#
_cell.length_a   1.000
_cell.length_b   1.000
_cell.length_c   1.000
_cell.angle_alpha   90.00
_cell.angle_beta   90.00
_cell.angle_gamma   90.00
#
_symmetry.space_group_name_H-M   'P 1'
#
loop_
_entity.id
_entity.type
_entity.pdbx_description
1 polymer ?
#
loop_
_entity_poly.entity_id
_entity_poly.type
_entity_poly.pdbx_seq_one_letter_code
_entity_poly.pdbx_strand_id
1 'polypeptide(L)' 'MKLTKAQNKVINALQNGWILITDADSPGATCAKSKEDFEISNTIFFNILSKKLIHQQLSYPFDYVLSIKGKEIKTKNVN' A
#
# COMPACT_ATOMS: atom_id res chain seq x y z
N MET A 1 13.52 8.65 -6.52
CA MET A 1 12.16 9.11 -6.10
C MET A 1 12.11 9.16 -4.57
N LYS A 2 11.61 10.24 -3.98
CA LYS A 2 11.48 10.36 -2.52
C LYS A 2 10.02 10.10 -2.11
N LEU A 3 9.79 9.18 -1.18
CA LEU A 3 8.48 8.92 -0.59
C LEU A 3 8.21 9.93 0.53
N THR A 4 6.94 10.29 0.71
CA THR A 4 6.49 10.95 1.94
C THR A 4 6.53 9.97 3.11
N LYS A 5 6.47 10.45 4.36
CA LYS A 5 6.44 9.56 5.54
C LYS A 5 5.26 8.57 5.47
N ALA A 6 4.08 9.03 5.09
CA ALA A 6 2.89 8.20 4.94
C ALA A 6 3.05 7.15 3.82
N GLN A 7 3.52 7.55 2.64
CA GLN A 7 3.79 6.59 1.54
C GLN A 7 4.85 5.55 1.95
N ASN A 8 5.90 5.99 2.64
CA ASN A 8 6.93 5.09 3.14
C ASN A 8 6.38 4.07 4.14
N LYS A 9 5.51 4.49 5.07
CA LYS A 9 4.84 3.59 6.02
C LYS A 9 4.05 2.51 5.28
N VAL A 10 3.25 2.88 4.29
CA VAL A 10 2.44 1.92 3.51
C VAL A 10 3.31 0.93 2.76
N ILE A 11 4.30 1.40 1.99
CA ILE A 11 5.14 0.50 1.20
C ILE A 11 5.97 -0.41 2.10
N ASN A 12 6.48 0.11 3.23
CA ASN A 12 7.22 -0.69 4.19
C ASN A 12 6.34 -1.78 4.81
N ALA A 13 5.09 -1.46 5.18
CA ALA A 13 4.14 -2.44 5.69
C ALA A 13 3.90 -3.57 4.67
N LEU A 14 3.60 -3.22 3.42
CA LEU A 14 3.37 -4.19 2.34
C LEU A 14 4.60 -5.07 2.07
N GLN A 15 5.82 -4.50 2.10
CA GLN A 15 7.06 -5.26 1.95
C GLN A 15 7.26 -6.27 3.09
N ASN A 16 6.66 -6.03 4.26
CA ASN A 16 6.70 -6.88 5.43
C ASN A 16 5.45 -7.79 5.57
N GLY A 17 4.75 -8.05 4.46
CA GLY A 17 3.66 -9.00 4.38
C GLY A 17 2.32 -8.50 4.91
N TRP A 18 2.14 -7.17 5.03
CA TRP A 18 0.82 -6.59 5.21
C TRP A 18 0.05 -6.62 3.89
N ILE A 19 -1.27 -6.56 3.98
CA ILE A 19 -2.17 -6.50 2.81
C ILE A 19 -2.85 -5.13 2.74
N LEU A 20 -3.27 -4.75 1.54
CA LEU A 20 -4.13 -3.60 1.30
C LEU A 20 -5.56 -4.11 1.09
N ILE A 21 -6.48 -3.62 1.90
CA ILE A 21 -7.92 -3.89 1.79
C ILE A 21 -8.55 -2.61 1.25
N THR A 22 -9.28 -2.73 0.15
CA THR A 22 -10.06 -1.63 -0.45
C THR A 22 -11.51 -2.05 -0.50
N ASP A 23 -12.42 -1.15 -0.14
CA ASP A 23 -13.86 -1.36 -0.32
C ASP A 23 -14.47 -0.17 -1.08
N ALA A 24 -15.70 -0.34 -1.59
CA ALA A 24 -16.37 0.67 -2.42
C ALA A 24 -16.97 1.84 -1.61
N ASP A 25 -17.20 1.64 -0.32
CA ASP A 25 -17.86 2.54 0.63
C ASP A 25 -16.87 3.34 1.49
N SER A 26 -15.60 2.89 1.57
CA SER A 26 -14.56 3.51 2.39
C SER A 26 -13.61 4.37 1.54
N PRO A 27 -13.39 5.65 1.93
CA PRO A 27 -12.47 6.53 1.21
C PRO A 27 -11.00 6.16 1.47
N GLY A 28 -10.43 5.32 0.61
CA GLY A 28 -9.00 5.00 0.60
C GLY A 28 -8.73 3.51 0.66
N ALA A 29 -7.91 3.09 1.63
CA ALA A 29 -7.60 1.69 1.85
C ALA A 29 -7.18 1.45 3.29
N THR A 30 -7.34 0.22 3.78
CA THR A 30 -6.82 -0.21 5.08
C THR A 30 -5.62 -1.11 4.85
N CYS A 31 -4.51 -0.82 5.53
CA CYS A 31 -3.36 -1.73 5.55
C CYS A 31 -3.45 -2.59 6.81
N ALA A 32 -3.47 -3.91 6.65
CA ALA A 32 -3.70 -4.82 7.76
C ALA A 32 -2.67 -5.97 7.81
N LYS A 33 -2.37 -6.42 9.03
CA LYS A 33 -1.64 -7.66 9.31
C LYS A 33 -2.08 -8.25 10.65
N SER A 34 -2.61 -9.46 10.63
CA SER A 34 -3.07 -10.20 11.82
C SER A 34 -4.08 -9.44 12.68
N LYS A 35 -3.63 -8.72 13.71
CA LYS A 35 -4.47 -7.96 14.67
C LYS A 35 -4.20 -6.46 14.64
N GLU A 36 -3.39 -6.01 13.69
CA GLU A 36 -3.02 -4.61 13.53
C GLU A 36 -3.50 -4.12 12.17
N ASP A 37 -4.02 -2.90 12.16
CA ASP A 37 -4.43 -2.23 10.94
C ASP A 37 -4.23 -0.71 11.06
N PHE A 38 -4.18 -0.05 9.90
CA PHE A 38 -4.27 1.40 9.84
C PHE A 38 -4.88 1.85 8.52
N GLU A 39 -5.64 2.94 8.60
CA GLU A 39 -6.27 3.55 7.43
C GLU A 39 -5.29 4.40 6.62
N ILE A 40 -5.53 4.41 5.32
CA ILE A 40 -4.78 5.17 4.33
C ILE A 40 -5.79 6.00 3.56
N SER A 41 -5.58 7.32 3.50
CA SER A 41 -6.43 8.20 2.72
C SER A 41 -6.31 7.93 1.21
N ASN A 42 -7.38 8.25 0.46
CA ASN A 42 -7.39 8.23 -1.00
C ASN A 42 -6.17 8.93 -1.62
N THR A 43 -5.77 10.08 -1.08
CA THR A 43 -4.60 10.81 -1.55
C THR A 43 -3.33 9.97 -1.48
N ILE A 44 -3.10 9.24 -0.39
CA ILE A 44 -1.91 8.38 -0.27
C ILE A 44 -2.05 7.15 -1.19
N PHE A 45 -3.22 6.52 -1.22
CA PHE A 45 -3.50 5.37 -2.06
C PHE A 45 -3.25 5.66 -3.56
N PHE A 46 -3.89 6.69 -4.12
CA PHE A 46 -3.70 7.05 -5.52
C PHE A 46 -2.29 7.55 -5.82
N ASN A 47 -1.61 8.17 -4.85
CA ASN A 47 -0.20 8.54 -5.01
C ASN A 47 0.73 7.34 -5.15
N ILE A 48 0.53 6.27 -4.36
CA ILE A 48 1.37 5.07 -4.50
C ILE A 48 1.02 4.27 -5.76
N LEU A 49 -0.26 4.27 -6.15
CA LEU A 49 -0.73 3.66 -7.40
C LEU A 49 -0.16 4.38 -8.63
N SER A 50 -0.31 5.71 -8.73
CA SER A 50 0.23 6.52 -9.84
C SER A 50 1.75 6.45 -9.96
N LYS A 51 2.46 6.26 -8.84
CA LYS A 51 3.92 6.01 -8.83
C LYS A 51 4.31 4.61 -9.28
N LYS A 52 3.33 3.75 -9.59
CA LYS A 52 3.47 2.33 -9.96
C LYS A 52 4.17 1.50 -8.89
N LEU A 53 3.91 1.79 -7.61
CA LEU A 53 4.47 1.03 -6.47
C LEU A 53 3.58 -0.14 -6.08
N ILE A 54 2.28 0.00 -6.33
CA ILE A 54 1.31 -1.08 -6.24
C ILE A 54 0.58 -1.21 -7.58
N HIS A 55 -0.08 -2.33 -7.80
CA HIS A 55 -1.01 -2.53 -8.90
C HIS A 55 -2.14 -3.46 -8.47
N GLN A 56 -3.28 -3.35 -9.15
CA GLN A 56 -4.36 -4.30 -8.99
C GLN A 56 -4.00 -5.61 -9.71
N GLN A 57 -4.35 -6.73 -9.11
CA GLN A 57 -4.34 -8.02 -9.80
C GLN A 57 -5.46 -8.07 -10.86
N LEU A 58 -5.25 -8.82 -11.93
CA LEU A 58 -6.23 -8.98 -13.01
C LEU A 58 -7.20 -10.15 -12.79
N SER A 59 -7.01 -10.89 -11.70
CA SER A 59 -7.83 -12.04 -11.32
C SER A 59 -8.43 -11.81 -9.94
N TYR A 60 -9.62 -12.36 -9.71
CA TYR A 60 -10.26 -12.38 -8.40
C TYR A 60 -9.27 -12.89 -7.32
N PRO A 61 -9.17 -12.24 -6.15
CA PRO A 61 -10.05 -11.20 -5.61
C PRO A 61 -9.76 -9.75 -6.07
N PHE A 62 -8.89 -9.54 -7.06
CA PHE A 62 -8.48 -8.22 -7.58
C PHE A 62 -7.79 -7.33 -6.54
N ASP A 63 -6.97 -7.94 -5.68
CA ASP A 63 -6.23 -7.24 -4.64
C ASP A 63 -5.21 -6.25 -5.20
N TYR A 64 -4.94 -5.21 -4.43
CA TYR A 64 -3.81 -4.32 -4.68
C TYR A 64 -2.55 -4.88 -4.03
N VAL A 65 -1.56 -5.23 -4.86
CA VAL A 65 -0.30 -5.86 -4.42
C VAL A 65 0.90 -5.01 -4.83
N LEU A 66 2.06 -5.26 -4.20
CA LEU A 66 3.31 -4.60 -4.58
C LEU A 66 3.72 -4.95 -6.00
N SER A 67 4.04 -3.91 -6.78
CA SER A 67 4.74 -4.06 -8.06
C SER A 67 6.19 -4.44 -7.83
N ILE A 68 6.91 -4.84 -8.89
CA ILE A 68 8.38 -5.06 -8.85
C ILE A 68 9.07 -3.82 -8.28
N LYS A 69 8.72 -2.63 -8.79
CA LYS A 69 9.24 -1.35 -8.31
C LYS A 69 8.92 -1.08 -6.84
N GLY A 70 7.71 -1.48 -6.40
CA GLY A 70 7.31 -1.39 -4.99
C GLY A 70 8.10 -2.31 -4.07
N LYS A 71 8.51 -3.50 -4.55
CA LYS A 71 9.36 -4.44 -3.79
C LYS A 71 10.79 -3.94 -3.65
N GLU A 72 11.31 -3.27 -4.67
CA GLU A 72 12.72 -2.84 -4.73
C GLU A 72 12.97 -1.46 -4.12
N ILE A 73 11.95 -0.60 -4.00
CA ILE A 73 12.15 0.75 -3.48
C ILE A 73 12.57 0.69 -2.00
N LYS A 74 13.66 1.39 -1.68
CA LYS A 74 14.16 1.49 -0.31
C LYS A 74 13.16 2.24 0.57
N THR A 75 12.64 1.56 1.58
CA THR A 75 11.86 2.17 2.65
C THR A 75 12.68 2.30 3.93
N LYS A 76 12.31 3.25 4.78
CA LYS A 76 12.82 3.33 6.16
C LYS A 76 11.85 2.62 7.09
N ASN A 77 12.35 1.93 8.11
CA ASN A 77 11.49 1.43 9.18
C ASN A 77 10.77 2.61 9.84
N VAL A 78 9.46 2.49 9.92
CA VAL A 78 8.60 3.46 10.61
C VAL A 78 8.12 2.74 11.87
N ASN A 79 8.73 3.08 13.01
CA ASN A 79 8.23 2.68 14.33
C ASN A 79 6.87 3.36 14.58
#